data_AF-A0A7C0ZKA6-F1
#
_entry.id   AF-A0A7C0ZKA6-F1
#
_cell.length_a   1.000
_cell.length_b   1.000
_cell.length_c   1.000
_cell.angle_alpha   90.00
_cell.angle_beta   90.00
_cell.angle_gamma   90.00
#
_symmetry.space_group_name_H-M   'P 1'
#
loop_
_entity.id
_entity.type
_entity.pdbx_description
1 polymer ?
#
loop_
_entity_poly.entity_id
_entity_poly.type
_entity_poly.pdbx_seq_one_letter_code
_entity_poly.pdbx_strand_id
1 'polypeptide(L)'
;MIKMQVIADLHIHSKYSRATSSKMEIKEITRFAEIKGLNLLGTGDFTHPKWFKELLENLREVPETGLYAPSEGSSRKAGFSVRYMITGEVSTVFTYEGSVKKIHHLILTPSLETAAQINDRLARYGDLEADGRPTLNMTASQLVEEIMEV
;
A
#
# COMPACT_ATOMS: atom_id res chain seq x y z
N MET A 1 31.36 -10.97 -4.63
CA MET A 1 30.14 -10.15 -4.84
C MET A 1 29.33 -10.18 -3.57
N ILE A 2 29.05 -9.04 -2.95
CA ILE A 2 28.13 -9.00 -1.81
C ILE A 2 26.73 -9.23 -2.39
N LYS A 3 26.07 -10.31 -1.97
CA LYS A 3 24.72 -10.65 -2.41
C LYS A 3 23.76 -9.60 -1.85
N MET A 4 23.06 -8.88 -2.72
CA MET A 4 22.02 -7.95 -2.30
C MET A 4 20.83 -8.75 -1.76
N GLN A 5 20.65 -8.74 -0.45
CA GLN A 5 19.54 -9.43 0.21
C GLN A 5 18.38 -8.45 0.36
N VAL A 6 17.20 -8.82 -0.15
CA VAL A 6 15.95 -8.08 0.07
C VAL A 6 15.23 -8.69 1.26
N ILE A 7 14.87 -7.87 2.23
CA ILE A 7 14.06 -8.22 3.39
C ILE A 7 12.86 -7.29 3.37
N ALA A 8 11.69 -7.87 3.05
CA ALA A 8 10.50 -7.13 2.72
C ALA A 8 9.34 -7.38 3.69
N ASP A 9 8.55 -6.34 3.91
CA ASP A 9 7.23 -6.42 4.55
C ASP A 9 6.24 -5.61 3.71
N LEU A 10 5.41 -6.31 2.92
CA LEU A 10 4.59 -5.69 1.86
C LEU A 10 3.15 -5.41 2.29
N HIS A 11 2.78 -5.77 3.52
CA HIS A 11 1.43 -5.60 4.05
C HIS A 11 1.49 -4.91 5.41
N ILE A 12 1.39 -3.59 5.36
CA ILE A 12 1.24 -2.74 6.53
C ILE A 12 0.00 -1.86 6.35
N HIS A 13 -0.34 -1.10 7.38
CA HIS A 13 -1.40 -0.12 7.35
C HIS A 13 -0.90 1.25 7.77
N SER A 14 -1.49 2.29 7.21
CA SER A 14 -1.27 3.68 7.57
C SER A 14 -2.03 4.07 8.85
N LYS A 15 -1.85 5.32 9.27
CA LYS A 15 -2.62 5.94 10.36
C LYS A 15 -4.11 6.13 10.06
N TYR A 16 -4.55 5.88 8.81
CA TYR A 16 -5.93 6.02 8.38
C TYR A 16 -6.73 4.72 8.45
N SER A 17 -6.08 3.59 8.69
CA SER A 17 -6.76 2.33 9.01
C SER A 17 -7.27 2.32 10.45
N ARG A 18 -8.39 1.64 10.70
CA ARG A 18 -8.87 1.45 12.09
C ARG A 18 -7.89 0.64 12.93
N ALA A 19 -7.81 1.01 14.22
CA ALA A 19 -6.99 0.33 15.22
C ALA A 19 -5.48 0.29 14.89
N THR A 20 -4.99 1.23 14.07
CA THR A 20 -3.55 1.42 13.84
C THR A 20 -3.02 2.60 14.66
N SER A 21 -1.69 2.64 14.84
CA SER A 21 -1.04 3.75 15.52
C SER A 21 -1.14 5.04 14.69
N SER A 22 -1.40 6.17 15.36
CA SER A 22 -1.35 7.50 14.72
C SER A 22 0.04 7.87 14.19
N LYS A 23 1.08 7.13 14.59
CA LYS A 23 2.46 7.26 14.11
C LYS A 23 2.76 6.42 12.87
N MET A 24 1.77 5.76 12.26
CA MET A 24 1.96 5.06 10.98
C MET A 24 2.03 6.07 9.82
N GLU A 25 3.11 6.84 9.80
CA GLU A 25 3.50 7.83 8.79
C GLU A 25 4.84 7.45 8.17
N ILE A 26 5.10 7.85 6.91
CA ILE A 26 6.28 7.41 6.14
C ILE A 26 7.60 7.60 6.90
N LYS A 27 7.73 8.70 7.65
CA LYS A 27 8.92 9.00 8.45
C LYS A 27 9.18 7.96 9.55
N GLU A 28 8.19 7.69 10.38
CA GLU A 28 8.31 6.73 11.49
C GLU A 28 8.38 5.29 10.97
N ILE A 29 7.62 4.94 9.92
CA ILE A 29 7.70 3.63 9.27
C ILE A 29 9.14 3.37 8.76
N THR A 30 9.72 4.34 8.04
CA THR A 30 11.10 4.26 7.53
C THR A 30 12.10 4.07 8.66
N ARG A 31 11.99 4.87 9.73
CA ARG A 31 12.86 4.79 10.90
C ARG A 31 12.85 3.40 11.54
N PHE A 32 11.67 2.81 11.73
CA PHE A 32 11.56 1.47 12.34
C PHE A 32 11.94 0.35 11.38
N ALA A 33 11.75 0.53 10.06
CA ALA A 33 12.24 -0.40 9.05
C ALA A 33 13.78 -0.54 9.12
N GLU A 34 14.50 0.56 9.30
CA GLU A 34 15.95 0.56 9.47
C GLU A 34 16.40 -0.16 10.74
N ILE A 35 15.67 0.03 11.85
CA ILE A 35 15.95 -0.67 13.11
C ILE A 35 15.70 -2.17 12.94
N LYS A 36 14.62 -2.54 12.25
CA LYS A 36 14.22 -3.94 12.01
C LYS A 36 15.08 -4.63 10.94
N GLY A 37 15.75 -3.87 10.07
CA GLY A 37 16.52 -4.39 8.93
C GLY A 37 15.69 -4.65 7.67
N LEU A 38 14.52 -4.03 7.53
CA LEU A 38 13.69 -4.09 6.32
C LEU A 38 14.17 -3.05 5.30
N ASN A 39 14.54 -3.49 4.11
CA ASN A 39 14.98 -2.60 3.03
C ASN A 39 13.95 -2.45 1.90
N LEU A 40 12.83 -3.18 1.97
CA LEU A 40 11.67 -2.99 1.11
C LEU A 40 10.39 -3.04 1.96
N LEU A 41 9.50 -2.08 1.74
CA LEU A 41 8.21 -1.99 2.41
C LEU A 41 7.09 -1.84 1.39
N GLY A 42 5.91 -2.35 1.73
CA GLY A 42 4.67 -1.90 1.12
C GLY A 42 4.25 -0.56 1.71
N THR A 43 3.61 0.31 0.95
CA THR A 43 3.07 1.57 1.50
C THR A 43 1.87 1.33 2.42
N GLY A 44 1.10 0.27 2.16
CA GLY A 44 -0.23 0.11 2.71
C GLY A 44 -1.21 1.18 2.19
N ASP A 45 -2.50 0.88 2.30
CA ASP A 45 -3.63 1.81 2.23
C ASP A 45 -3.64 2.83 1.07
N PHE A 46 -3.03 2.54 -0.10
CA PHE A 46 -2.96 3.52 -1.19
C PHE A 46 -4.34 4.01 -1.67
N THR A 47 -5.40 3.25 -1.37
CA THR A 47 -6.78 3.58 -1.70
C THR A 47 -7.32 4.76 -0.91
N HIS A 48 -6.80 5.01 0.29
CA HIS A 48 -7.29 6.09 1.13
C HIS A 48 -6.77 7.45 0.64
N PRO A 49 -7.65 8.43 0.30
CA PRO A 49 -7.25 9.64 -0.42
C PRO A 49 -6.27 10.53 0.37
N LYS A 50 -6.42 10.63 1.70
CA LYS A 50 -5.47 11.40 2.52
C LYS A 50 -4.11 10.72 2.62
N TRP A 51 -4.09 9.38 2.64
CA TRP A 51 -2.84 8.64 2.65
C TRP A 51 -2.15 8.74 1.31
N PHE A 52 -2.90 8.57 0.21
CA PHE A 52 -2.39 8.71 -1.14
C PHE A 52 -1.72 10.07 -1.39
N LYS A 53 -2.33 11.16 -0.87
CA LYS A 53 -1.71 12.49 -0.88
C LYS A 53 -0.37 12.51 -0.13
N GLU A 54 -0.30 11.91 1.06
CA GLU A 54 0.96 11.79 1.81
C GLU A 54 2.01 10.98 1.05
N LEU A 55 1.62 9.93 0.33
CA LEU A 55 2.53 9.15 -0.53
C LEU A 55 3.13 10.04 -1.62
N LEU A 56 2.32 10.83 -2.33
CA LEU A 56 2.80 11.75 -3.37
C LEU A 56 3.78 12.81 -2.83
N GLU A 57 3.52 13.31 -1.62
CA GLU A 57 4.36 14.33 -0.98
C GLU A 57 5.69 13.74 -0.47
N ASN A 58 5.64 12.55 0.13
CA ASN A 58 6.74 11.98 0.90
C ASN A 58 7.52 10.89 0.18
N LEU A 59 7.12 10.48 -1.03
CA LEU A 59 7.84 9.49 -1.82
C LEU A 59 8.36 10.08 -3.14
N ARG A 60 9.49 9.55 -3.59
CA ARG A 60 10.10 9.84 -4.89
C ARG A 60 10.40 8.54 -5.59
N GLU A 61 10.01 8.45 -6.86
CA GLU A 61 10.31 7.28 -7.67
C GLU A 61 11.83 7.11 -7.81
N VAL A 62 12.27 5.85 -7.77
CA VAL A 62 13.64 5.46 -8.02
C VAL A 62 13.71 4.99 -9.48
N PRO A 63 14.43 5.71 -10.36
CA PRO A 63 14.44 5.42 -11.79
C PRO A 63 14.72 3.96 -12.10
N GLU A 64 13.97 3.41 -13.05
CA GLU A 64 14.15 2.04 -13.59
C GLU A 64 13.94 0.90 -12.57
N THR A 65 13.27 1.17 -11.44
CA THR A 65 13.03 0.12 -10.42
C THR A 65 11.56 -0.19 -10.14
N GLY A 66 10.63 0.71 -10.46
CA GLY A 66 9.22 0.61 -10.01
C GLY A 66 9.07 0.72 -8.48
N LEU A 67 10.10 1.22 -7.80
CA LEU A 67 10.11 1.42 -6.35
C LEU A 67 10.27 2.90 -6.02
N TYR A 68 9.96 3.23 -4.77
CA TYR A 68 9.98 4.58 -4.26
C TYR A 68 10.96 4.72 -3.09
N ALA A 69 11.50 5.92 -2.91
CA ALA A 69 12.33 6.30 -1.77
C ALA A 69 11.62 7.37 -0.94
N PRO A 70 11.75 7.37 0.40
CA PRO A 70 11.28 8.48 1.21
C PRO A 70 12.02 9.77 0.87
N SER A 71 11.28 10.88 0.70
CA SER A 71 11.77 12.21 0.32
C SER A 71 12.76 12.79 1.34
N GLU A 72 12.54 12.54 2.64
CA GLU A 72 13.47 12.94 3.71
C GLU A 72 14.72 12.05 3.79
N GLY A 73 14.79 10.99 2.97
CA GLY A 73 15.86 10.00 2.96
C GLY A 73 15.69 8.89 4.00
N SER A 74 16.58 7.90 3.93
CA SER A 74 16.82 6.90 4.99
C SER A 74 18.17 7.16 5.64
N SER A 75 18.43 6.62 6.83
CA SER A 75 19.71 6.80 7.52
C SER A 75 20.87 6.39 6.61
N ARG A 76 21.90 7.24 6.57
CA ARG A 76 23.07 7.09 5.69
C ARG A 76 24.03 5.99 6.13
N LYS A 77 23.54 4.90 6.74
CA LYS A 77 24.38 3.72 6.94
C LYS A 77 24.75 3.21 5.55
N ALA A 78 26.05 3.19 5.26
CA ALA A 78 26.56 2.83 3.94
C ALA A 78 25.96 1.48 3.48
N GLY A 79 25.18 1.51 2.40
CA GLY A 79 24.60 0.33 1.78
C GLY A 79 23.20 -0.10 2.24
N PHE A 80 22.53 0.64 3.14
CA PHE A 80 21.15 0.33 3.54
C PHE A 80 20.21 1.49 3.16
N SER A 81 19.27 1.23 2.26
CA SER A 81 18.27 2.22 1.87
C SER A 81 16.90 1.57 1.80
N VAL A 82 15.96 2.12 2.56
CA VAL A 82 14.57 1.67 2.56
C VAL A 82 13.91 2.11 1.26
N ARG A 83 13.29 1.15 0.57
CA ARG A 83 12.46 1.36 -0.61
C ARG A 83 11.01 1.01 -0.32
N TYR A 84 10.10 1.57 -1.09
CA TYR A 84 8.67 1.32 -1.01
C TYR A 84 8.13 0.78 -2.34
N MET A 85 7.28 -0.23 -2.27
CA MET A 85 6.35 -0.63 -3.32
C MET A 85 4.97 -0.10 -2.95
N ILE A 86 4.18 0.33 -3.92
CA ILE A 86 2.83 0.82 -3.65
C ILE A 86 1.92 -0.39 -3.41
N THR A 87 1.38 -0.48 -2.19
CA THR A 87 0.52 -1.59 -1.77
C THR A 87 -0.70 -1.11 -1.00
N GLY A 88 -1.77 -1.89 -1.02
CA GLY A 88 -3.02 -1.57 -0.34
C GLY A 88 -3.83 -2.83 -0.09
N GLU A 89 -4.64 -2.82 0.97
CA GLU A 89 -5.58 -3.90 1.27
C GLU A 89 -7.01 -3.38 1.08
N VAL A 90 -7.87 -4.19 0.48
CA VAL A 90 -9.32 -3.93 0.43
C VAL A 90 -10.08 -5.13 0.96
N SER A 91 -11.29 -4.90 1.49
CA SER A 91 -12.19 -5.98 1.92
C SER A 91 -13.38 -6.07 0.96
N THR A 92 -13.61 -7.22 0.34
CA THR A 92 -14.86 -7.46 -0.38
C THR A 92 -15.89 -8.12 0.54
N VAL A 93 -17.15 -7.68 0.45
CA VAL A 93 -18.27 -8.26 1.20
C VAL A 93 -19.40 -8.59 0.24
N PHE A 94 -19.75 -9.86 0.14
CA PHE A 94 -20.77 -10.36 -0.80
C PHE A 94 -21.40 -11.66 -0.29
N THR A 95 -22.56 -12.03 -0.83
CA THR A 95 -23.21 -13.31 -0.52
C THR A 95 -22.89 -14.34 -1.58
N TYR A 96 -22.47 -15.53 -1.17
CA TYR A 96 -22.23 -16.67 -2.05
C TYR A 96 -22.80 -17.94 -1.42
N GLU A 97 -23.63 -18.66 -2.17
CA GLU A 97 -24.33 -19.89 -1.72
C GLU A 97 -25.03 -19.72 -0.35
N GLY A 98 -25.77 -18.61 -0.22
CA GLY A 98 -26.54 -18.31 1.00
C GLY A 98 -25.71 -17.85 2.22
N SER A 99 -24.38 -17.72 2.08
CA SER A 99 -23.49 -17.27 3.15
C SER A 99 -22.79 -15.96 2.81
N VAL A 100 -22.73 -15.03 3.77
CA VAL A 100 -21.94 -13.80 3.62
C VAL A 100 -20.45 -14.15 3.69
N LYS A 101 -19.70 -13.68 2.68
CA LYS A 101 -18.25 -13.75 2.60
C LYS A 101 -17.68 -12.37 2.86
N LYS A 102 -16.61 -12.32 3.66
CA LYS A 102 -15.81 -11.12 3.92
C LYS A 102 -14.37 -11.50 3.68
N ILE A 103 -13.77 -11.01 2.61
CA ILE A 103 -12.45 -11.45 2.14
C ILE A 103 -11.57 -10.23 1.98
N HIS A 104 -10.38 -10.30 2.57
CA HIS A 104 -9.37 -9.27 2.37
C HIS A 104 -8.46 -9.63 1.20
N HIS A 105 -8.10 -8.62 0.41
CA HIS A 105 -7.26 -8.76 -0.77
C HIS A 105 -6.11 -7.77 -0.68
N LEU A 106 -4.89 -8.28 -0.82
CA LEU A 106 -3.70 -7.46 -0.92
C LEU A 106 -3.43 -7.11 -2.39
N ILE A 107 -3.28 -5.83 -2.68
CA ILE A 107 -3.02 -5.28 -4.01
C ILE A 107 -1.61 -4.70 -4.00
N LEU A 108 -0.76 -5.16 -4.92
CA LEU A 108 0.56 -4.62 -5.21
C LEU A 108 0.47 -3.98 -6.59
N THR A 109 0.83 -2.71 -6.70
CA THR A 109 0.71 -1.94 -7.94
C THR A 109 2.05 -1.33 -8.34
N PRO A 110 2.40 -1.29 -9.64
CA PRO A 110 3.74 -0.90 -10.09
C PRO A 110 4.06 0.58 -9.87
N SER A 111 3.05 1.45 -9.72
CA SER A 111 3.27 2.88 -9.56
C SER A 111 2.11 3.57 -8.82
N LEU A 112 2.37 4.80 -8.35
CA LEU A 112 1.32 5.68 -7.84
C LEU A 112 0.31 6.07 -8.94
N GLU A 113 0.72 6.10 -10.20
CA GLU A 113 -0.18 6.37 -11.32
C GLU A 113 -1.20 5.24 -11.50
N THR A 114 -0.73 3.98 -11.55
CA THR A 114 -1.62 2.81 -11.62
C THR A 114 -2.50 2.72 -10.36
N ALA A 115 -1.96 3.05 -9.19
CA ALA A 115 -2.74 3.13 -7.95
C ALA A 115 -3.88 4.16 -8.02
N ALA A 116 -3.66 5.33 -8.62
CA ALA A 116 -4.71 6.33 -8.82
C ALA A 116 -5.83 5.82 -9.74
N GLN A 117 -5.47 5.16 -10.84
CA GLN A 117 -6.44 4.57 -11.77
C GLN A 117 -7.24 3.44 -11.11
N ILE A 118 -6.59 2.60 -10.28
CA ILE A 118 -7.29 1.60 -9.45
C ILE A 118 -8.29 2.29 -8.51
N ASN A 119 -7.89 3.37 -7.84
CA ASN A 119 -8.79 4.12 -6.94
C ASN A 119 -10.05 4.63 -7.66
N ASP A 120 -9.89 5.20 -8.86
CA ASP A 120 -11.01 5.69 -9.68
C ASP A 120 -12.01 4.57 -9.99
N ARG A 121 -11.52 3.36 -10.29
CA ARG A 121 -12.38 2.21 -10.56
C ARG A 121 -13.08 1.69 -9.29
N LEU A 122 -12.35 1.56 -8.19
CA LEU A 122 -12.85 1.00 -6.93
C LEU A 122 -13.81 1.93 -6.18
N ALA A 123 -13.70 3.25 -6.37
CA ALA A 123 -14.60 4.24 -5.77
C ALA A 123 -16.09 4.04 -6.14
N ARG A 124 -16.37 3.28 -7.20
CA ARG A 124 -17.73 2.90 -7.61
C ARG A 124 -18.37 1.84 -6.72
N TYR A 125 -17.57 1.12 -5.93
CA TYR A 125 -18.00 -0.04 -5.14
C TYR A 125 -17.96 0.18 -3.63
N GLY A 126 -17.47 1.33 -3.16
CA GLY A 126 -17.42 1.66 -1.75
C GLY A 126 -16.80 3.03 -1.49
N ASP A 127 -16.91 3.49 -0.24
CA ASP A 127 -16.28 4.73 0.21
C ASP A 127 -14.80 4.47 0.59
N LEU A 128 -13.89 5.01 -0.21
CA LEU A 128 -12.45 4.86 0.00
C LEU A 128 -11.90 5.76 1.12
N GLU A 129 -12.65 6.79 1.57
CA GLU A 129 -12.23 7.66 2.68
C GLU A 129 -12.60 7.06 4.05
N ALA A 130 -13.50 6.08 4.10
CA ALA A 130 -14.03 5.55 5.35
C ALA A 130 -12.99 4.82 6.24
N ASP A 131 -11.98 4.22 5.63
CA ASP A 131 -10.94 3.42 6.30
C ASP A 131 -9.74 3.21 5.35
N GLY A 132 -8.54 3.07 5.91
CA GLY A 132 -7.34 2.65 5.14
C GLY A 132 -7.49 1.29 4.46
N ARG A 133 -8.34 0.39 4.99
CA ARG A 133 -8.83 -0.81 4.31
C ARG A 133 -10.32 -0.64 3.98
N PRO A 134 -10.67 -0.05 2.81
CA PRO A 134 -12.05 0.16 2.46
C PRO A 134 -12.79 -1.15 2.25
N THR A 135 -14.08 -1.14 2.56
CA THR A 135 -14.99 -2.26 2.29
C THR A 135 -15.75 -2.01 1.00
N LEU A 136 -15.64 -2.93 0.06
CA LEU A 136 -16.21 -2.85 -1.28
C LEU A 136 -17.36 -3.85 -1.43
N ASN A 137 -18.48 -3.36 -1.97
CA ASN A 137 -19.65 -4.15 -2.30
C ASN A 137 -19.51 -4.78 -3.69
N MET A 138 -18.68 -5.82 -3.77
CA MET A 138 -18.39 -6.55 -4.99
C MET A 138 -17.92 -7.97 -4.67
N THR A 139 -17.92 -8.87 -5.66
CA THR A 139 -17.35 -10.21 -5.48
C THR A 139 -15.82 -10.17 -5.55
N ALA A 140 -15.16 -11.24 -5.07
CA ALA A 140 -13.72 -11.39 -5.22
C ALA A 140 -13.26 -11.45 -6.69
N SER A 141 -14.03 -12.09 -7.57
CA SER A 141 -13.70 -12.16 -9.00
C SER A 141 -13.84 -10.81 -9.69
N GLN A 142 -14.91 -10.07 -9.38
CA GLN A 142 -15.14 -8.74 -9.91
C GLN A 142 -14.02 -7.76 -9.49
N LEU A 143 -13.47 -7.92 -8.28
CA LEU A 143 -12.32 -7.11 -7.85
C LEU A 143 -11.12 -7.30 -8.78
N VAL A 144 -10.83 -8.56 -9.12
CA VAL A 144 -9.73 -8.88 -10.04
C VAL A 144 -10.00 -8.30 -11.42
N GLU A 145 -11.22 -8.47 -11.95
CA GLU A 145 -11.62 -7.88 -13.24
C GLU A 145 -11.42 -6.35 -13.25
N GLU A 146 -11.88 -5.66 -12.22
CA GLU A 146 -11.75 -4.20 -12.14
C GLU A 146 -10.28 -3.74 -12.05
N ILE A 147 -9.42 -4.46 -11.31
CA ILE A 147 -8.01 -4.10 -11.17
C ILE A 147 -7.23 -4.39 -12.46
N MET A 148 -7.54 -5.48 -13.16
CA MET A 148 -6.83 -5.89 -14.38
C MET A 148 -7.18 -5.04 -15.62
N GLU A 149 -8.23 -4.22 -15.54
CA GLU A 149 -8.63 -3.25 -16.56
C GLU A 149 -7.89 -1.90 -16.44
N VAL A 150 -6.90 -1.83 -15.56
CA VAL A 150 -5.96 -0.71 -15.40
C VAL A 150 -4.63 -1.07 -16.06
#